data_AF-A0A2M9CML5-F1
#
_entry.id   AF-A0A2M9CML5-F1
#
_cell.length_a   1.000
_cell.length_b   1.000
_cell.length_c   1.000
_cell.angle_alpha   90.00
_cell.angle_beta   90.00
_cell.angle_gamma   90.00
#
_symmetry.space_group_name_H-M   'P 1'
#
loop_
_entity.id
_entity.type
_entity.pdbx_description
1 polymer ?
#
loop_
_entity_poly.entity_id
_entity_poly.type
_entity_poly.pdbx_seq_one_letter_code
_entity_poly.pdbx_strand_id
1 'polypeptide(L)'
;MGRGIYVEVLIAAPLERVWELTQDPESHPRWDLRFSRITPVADLESGGYRFRYERRMPGHTIVGTGTSIGERRRADGTRTSALRFDTDDRWSPLGEGRGYWRYVPTDDGIRFITGYDYRPAWGPLDLVVRPFVGWMTAWSFDRLRIWAERDEPPERWPLATALAFWRRDRPRAANCARRPPGRSALDDAPSTLGTLEAP
;
A
#
# COMPACT_ATOMS: atom_id res chain seq x y z
N MET A 1 1.79 -13.35 17.39
CA MET A 1 1.67 -12.10 16.61
C MET A 1 2.42 -12.29 15.32
N GLY A 2 1.74 -12.21 14.17
CA GLY A 2 2.40 -12.34 12.87
C GLY A 2 3.40 -11.21 12.67
N ARG A 3 4.50 -11.46 11.96
CA ARG A 3 5.35 -10.39 11.44
C ARG A 3 4.51 -9.62 10.43
N GLY A 4 4.12 -8.38 10.74
CA GLY A 4 3.43 -7.51 9.77
C GLY A 4 4.21 -7.37 8.45
N ILE A 5 3.54 -6.87 7.42
CA ILE A 5 4.16 -6.61 6.12
C ILE A 5 4.78 -5.23 6.14
N TYR A 6 6.08 -5.17 5.84
CA TYR A 6 6.83 -3.94 5.64
C TYR A 6 7.36 -3.89 4.22
N VAL A 7 7.23 -2.74 3.57
CA VAL A 7 7.86 -2.47 2.27
C VAL A 7 8.34 -1.03 2.25
N GLU A 8 9.56 -0.82 1.78
CA GLU A 8 10.17 0.49 1.57
C GLU A 8 10.80 0.57 0.17
N VAL A 9 10.65 1.71 -0.49
CA VAL A 9 11.30 2.04 -1.76
C VAL A 9 11.74 3.51 -1.75
N LEU A 10 12.89 3.80 -2.35
CA LEU A 10 13.30 5.16 -2.67
C LEU A 10 12.75 5.54 -4.05
N ILE A 11 12.12 6.70 -4.15
CA ILE A 11 11.54 7.22 -5.40
C ILE A 11 12.18 8.57 -5.69
N ALA A 12 12.93 8.65 -6.80
CA ALA A 12 13.58 9.87 -7.26
C ALA A 12 12.57 10.83 -7.94
N ALA A 13 11.58 11.28 -7.17
CA ALA A 13 10.54 12.22 -7.61
C ALA A 13 10.15 13.17 -6.47
N PRO A 14 9.56 14.35 -6.75
CA PRO A 14 9.09 15.26 -5.70
C PRO A 14 8.01 14.64 -4.80
N LEU A 15 7.96 15.08 -3.53
CA LEU A 15 6.96 14.63 -2.55
C LEU A 15 5.53 14.77 -3.07
N GLU A 16 5.22 15.90 -3.71
CA GLU A 16 3.90 16.21 -4.24
C GLU A 16 3.46 15.17 -5.27
N ARG A 17 4.37 14.74 -6.14
CA ARG A 17 4.09 13.73 -7.17
C ARG A 17 3.80 12.37 -6.54
N VAL A 18 4.65 11.93 -5.62
CA VAL A 18 4.45 10.65 -4.92
C VAL A 18 3.16 10.68 -4.10
N TRP A 19 2.88 11.80 -3.43
CA TRP A 19 1.67 12.00 -2.65
C TRP A 19 0.41 11.92 -3.52
N GLU A 20 0.38 12.64 -4.65
CA GLU A 20 -0.76 12.62 -5.58
C GLU A 20 -1.02 11.19 -6.10
N LEU A 21 -0.01 10.52 -6.65
CA LEU A 21 -0.15 9.18 -7.23
C LEU A 21 -0.61 8.12 -6.23
N THR A 22 -0.34 8.34 -4.95
CA THR A 22 -0.68 7.40 -3.88
C THR A 22 -2.02 7.73 -3.22
N GLN A 23 -2.38 9.00 -3.08
CA GLN A 23 -3.60 9.42 -2.39
C GLN A 23 -4.81 9.59 -3.32
N ASP A 24 -4.60 9.80 -4.63
CA ASP A 24 -5.68 9.90 -5.61
C ASP A 24 -6.32 8.53 -5.86
N PRO A 25 -7.64 8.34 -5.60
CA PRO A 25 -8.34 7.08 -5.79
C PRO A 25 -8.43 6.62 -7.25
N GLU A 26 -8.23 7.51 -8.23
CA GLU A 26 -8.17 7.13 -9.64
C GLU A 26 -6.78 6.62 -10.04
N SER A 27 -5.72 7.23 -9.49
CA SER A 27 -4.33 6.83 -9.72
C SER A 27 -3.92 5.57 -8.94
N HIS A 28 -4.35 5.43 -7.69
CA HIS A 28 -3.88 4.38 -6.78
C HIS A 28 -4.10 2.95 -7.32
N PRO A 29 -5.30 2.56 -7.79
CA PRO A 29 -5.52 1.21 -8.32
C PRO A 29 -4.71 0.88 -9.58
N ARG A 30 -4.17 1.89 -10.29
CA ARG A 30 -3.43 1.67 -11.54
C ARG A 30 -2.10 0.97 -11.29
N TRP A 31 -1.40 1.31 -10.20
CA TRP A 31 -0.10 0.72 -9.85
C TRP A 31 -0.18 -0.38 -8.77
N ASP A 32 -1.17 -0.31 -7.88
CA ASP A 32 -1.30 -1.20 -6.74
C ASP A 32 -2.07 -2.48 -7.07
N LEU A 33 -1.40 -3.64 -7.02
CA LEU A 33 -2.02 -4.93 -7.31
C LEU A 33 -3.05 -5.33 -6.27
N ARG A 34 -3.03 -4.72 -5.08
CA ARG A 34 -3.95 -5.06 -3.98
C ARG A 34 -5.37 -4.60 -4.27
N PHE A 35 -5.55 -3.57 -5.11
CA PHE A 35 -6.83 -2.93 -5.39
C PHE A 35 -7.08 -2.85 -6.90
N SER A 36 -8.29 -3.15 -7.33
CA SER A 36 -8.76 -2.86 -8.69
C SER A 36 -9.60 -1.58 -8.76
N ARG A 37 -10.17 -1.15 -7.63
CA ARG A 37 -10.94 0.09 -7.52
C ARG A 37 -10.95 0.57 -6.08
N ILE A 38 -10.93 1.88 -5.88
CA ILE A 38 -11.14 2.55 -4.60
C ILE A 38 -12.19 3.64 -4.85
N THR A 39 -13.23 3.66 -4.02
CA THR A 39 -14.33 4.62 -4.13
C THR A 39 -14.50 5.31 -2.78
N PRO A 40 -14.21 6.62 -2.66
CA PRO A 40 -14.57 7.39 -1.47
C PRO A 40 -16.09 7.35 -1.24
N VAL A 41 -16.52 7.21 0.01
CA VAL A 41 -17.94 7.04 0.39
C VAL A 41 -18.43 8.17 1.28
N ALA A 42 -17.64 8.58 2.27
CA ALA A 42 -18.01 9.63 3.21
C ALA A 42 -16.76 10.22 3.87
N ASP A 43 -16.84 11.47 4.33
CA ASP A 43 -15.81 12.06 5.20
C ASP A 43 -15.96 11.54 6.64
N LEU A 44 -14.85 11.51 7.37
CA LEU A 44 -14.83 11.17 8.80
C LEU A 44 -14.84 12.46 9.63
N GLU A 45 -15.56 12.46 10.76
CA GLU A 45 -15.62 13.60 11.67
C GLU A 45 -14.24 13.92 12.27
N SER A 46 -13.43 12.88 12.48
CA SER A 46 -12.05 12.97 12.96
C SER A 46 -11.04 13.47 11.91
N GLY A 47 -11.50 13.72 10.68
CA GLY A 47 -10.68 14.03 9.52
C GLY A 47 -10.27 12.78 8.75
N GLY A 48 -10.22 12.90 7.42
CA GLY A 48 -10.05 11.76 6.52
C GLY A 48 -11.38 11.30 5.92
N TYR A 49 -11.40 10.10 5.36
CA TYR A 49 -12.55 9.59 4.63
C TYR A 49 -12.69 8.06 4.76
N ARG A 50 -13.93 7.59 4.65
CA ARG A 50 -14.30 6.20 4.45
C ARG A 50 -14.31 5.90 2.96
N PHE A 51 -13.84 4.71 2.59
CA PHE A 51 -13.81 4.23 1.22
C PHE A 51 -14.29 2.79 1.14
N ARG A 52 -14.74 2.41 -0.05
CA ARG A 52 -14.96 1.04 -0.47
C ARG A 52 -13.86 0.65 -1.43
N TYR A 53 -13.30 -0.55 -1.27
CA TYR A 53 -12.32 -1.08 -2.22
C TYR A 53 -12.83 -2.36 -2.88
N GLU A 54 -12.36 -2.58 -4.10
CA GLU A 54 -12.59 -3.82 -4.84
C GLU A 54 -11.24 -4.45 -5.19
N ARG A 55 -11.21 -5.78 -5.24
CA ARG A 55 -10.12 -6.55 -5.84
C ARG A 55 -10.72 -7.61 -6.76
N ARG A 56 -10.64 -7.34 -8.06
CA ARG A 56 -11.06 -8.27 -9.11
C ARG A 56 -10.08 -9.45 -9.23
N MET A 57 -10.65 -10.64 -9.28
CA MET A 57 -9.97 -11.91 -9.54
C MET A 57 -10.75 -12.67 -10.62
N PRO A 58 -10.15 -13.69 -11.27
CA PRO A 58 -10.90 -14.52 -12.21
C PRO A 58 -12.13 -15.14 -11.54
N GLY A 59 -13.33 -14.77 -11.99
CA GLY A 59 -14.61 -15.31 -11.51
C GLY A 59 -15.13 -14.76 -10.17
N HIS A 60 -14.43 -13.84 -9.50
CA HIS A 60 -14.88 -13.26 -8.23
C HIS A 60 -14.32 -11.84 -8.00
N THR A 61 -15.08 -10.98 -7.34
CA THR A 61 -14.60 -9.65 -6.93
C THR A 61 -14.70 -9.55 -5.42
N ILE A 62 -13.54 -9.47 -4.75
CA ILE A 62 -13.50 -9.17 -3.32
C ILE A 62 -13.90 -7.71 -3.14
N VAL A 63 -14.75 -7.48 -2.15
CA VAL A 63 -15.18 -6.15 -1.74
C VAL A 63 -14.88 -5.96 -0.27
N GLY A 64 -14.29 -4.83 0.08
CA GLY A 64 -14.17 -4.42 1.47
C GLY A 64 -14.39 -2.92 1.67
N THR A 65 -14.35 -2.53 2.94
CA THR A 65 -14.45 -1.15 3.39
C THR A 65 -13.15 -0.75 4.06
N GLY A 66 -12.90 0.55 4.13
CA GLY A 66 -11.77 1.07 4.87
C GLY A 66 -11.97 2.52 5.26
N THR A 67 -11.14 2.96 6.19
CA THR A 67 -11.01 4.35 6.62
C THR A 67 -9.58 4.78 6.37
N SER A 68 -9.38 6.01 5.93
CA SER A 68 -8.08 6.59 5.68
C SER A 68 -8.02 8.00 6.23
N ILE A 69 -6.93 8.32 6.92
CA ILE A 69 -6.62 9.68 7.36
C ILE A 69 -5.21 10.05 6.88
N GLY A 70 -5.14 11.10 6.07
CA GLY A 70 -3.88 11.70 5.63
C GLY A 70 -3.45 12.81 6.59
N GLU A 71 -2.29 12.66 7.23
CA GLU A 71 -1.67 13.74 7.99
C GLU A 71 -0.75 14.55 7.08
N ARG A 72 -1.14 15.80 6.79
CA ARG A 72 -0.62 16.52 5.61
C ARG A 72 0.74 17.21 5.81
N ARG A 73 1.31 17.27 7.02
CA ARG A 73 2.69 17.76 7.24
C ARG A 73 3.14 17.64 8.68
N ARG A 74 4.31 17.03 8.91
CA ARG A 74 5.09 17.24 10.14
C ARG A 74 6.12 18.35 9.92
N ALA A 75 6.63 18.91 11.02
CA ALA A 75 7.61 20.01 10.98
C ALA A 75 8.90 19.64 10.24
N ASP A 76 9.24 18.35 10.19
CA ASP A 76 10.38 17.77 9.48
C ASP A 76 10.12 17.54 7.97
N GLY A 77 8.93 17.90 7.47
CA GLY A 77 8.53 17.66 6.08
C GLY A 77 8.00 16.26 5.78
N THR A 78 8.04 15.34 6.77
CA THR A 78 7.45 14.00 6.63
C THR A 78 5.94 14.09 6.49
N ARG A 79 5.36 13.23 5.66
CA ARG A 79 3.91 12.99 5.61
C ARG A 79 3.59 11.56 6.00
N THR A 80 2.41 11.35 6.57
CA THR A 80 1.90 10.00 6.83
C THR A 80 0.45 9.87 6.43
N SER A 81 0.06 8.68 6.03
CA SER A 81 -1.35 8.31 5.86
C SER A 81 -1.58 7.05 6.68
N ALA A 82 -2.59 7.04 7.53
CA ALA A 82 -3.00 5.87 8.30
C ALA A 82 -4.28 5.32 7.67
N LEU A 83 -4.40 4.00 7.63
CA LEU A 83 -5.58 3.34 7.08
C LEU A 83 -5.97 2.11 7.89
N ARG A 84 -7.27 1.85 7.96
CA ARG A 84 -7.86 0.59 8.42
C ARG A 84 -8.71 0.03 7.31
N PHE A 85 -8.82 -1.29 7.24
CA PHE A 85 -9.63 -1.97 6.25
C PHE A 85 -10.24 -3.24 6.83
N ASP A 86 -11.38 -3.63 6.30
CA ASP A 86 -12.05 -4.87 6.64
C ASP A 86 -12.87 -5.41 5.47
N THR A 87 -13.22 -6.69 5.52
CA THR A 87 -14.06 -7.35 4.54
C THR A 87 -14.74 -8.59 5.12
N ASP A 88 -16.04 -8.73 4.85
CA ASP A 88 -16.82 -9.93 5.16
C ASP A 88 -16.71 -11.00 4.07
N ASP A 89 -15.91 -10.77 3.02
CA ASP A 89 -15.78 -11.70 1.91
C ASP A 89 -14.91 -12.91 2.30
N ARG A 90 -15.54 -14.09 2.35
CA ARG A 90 -14.87 -15.37 2.65
C ARG A 90 -13.72 -15.73 1.70
N TRP A 91 -13.71 -15.16 0.49
CA TRP A 91 -12.64 -15.36 -0.50
C TRP A 91 -11.47 -14.40 -0.30
N SER A 92 -11.59 -13.42 0.59
CA SER A 92 -10.46 -12.62 1.02
C SER A 92 -9.61 -13.41 2.01
N PRO A 93 -8.30 -13.59 1.75
CA PRO A 93 -7.41 -14.17 2.74
C PRO A 93 -7.03 -13.17 3.86
N LEU A 94 -7.30 -11.88 3.64
CA LEU A 94 -7.08 -10.79 4.59
C LEU A 94 -8.43 -10.43 5.24
N GLY A 95 -8.53 -10.53 6.56
CA GLY A 95 -9.64 -9.92 7.32
C GLY A 95 -9.26 -8.51 7.80
N GLU A 96 -9.82 -8.09 8.94
CA GLU A 96 -9.53 -6.79 9.56
C GLU A 96 -8.02 -6.52 9.61
N GLY A 97 -7.64 -5.37 9.08
CA GLY A 97 -6.26 -4.93 9.05
C GLY A 97 -6.11 -3.43 9.24
N ARG A 98 -4.88 -3.06 9.56
CA ARG A 98 -4.47 -1.68 9.78
C ARG A 98 -3.07 -1.46 9.24
N GLY A 99 -2.83 -0.27 8.73
CA GLY A 99 -1.56 0.05 8.14
C GLY A 99 -1.30 1.54 8.07
N TYR A 100 -0.10 1.89 7.70
CA TYR A 100 0.27 3.26 7.42
C TYR A 100 1.17 3.32 6.20
N TRP A 101 1.19 4.50 5.60
CA TRP A 101 2.19 4.97 4.67
C TRP A 101 2.95 6.12 5.29
N ARG A 102 4.23 6.20 4.96
CA ARG A 102 5.11 7.30 5.33
C ARG A 102 5.91 7.74 4.12
N TYR A 103 6.05 9.06 4.00
CA TYR A 103 6.80 9.74 2.97
C TYR A 103 7.89 10.54 3.66
N VAL A 104 9.13 10.07 3.60
CA VAL A 104 10.28 10.75 4.22
C VAL A 104 11.09 11.41 3.11
N PRO A 105 11.16 12.76 3.08
CA PRO A 105 12.09 13.46 2.21
C PRO A 105 13.55 13.07 2.49
N THR A 106 14.33 12.92 1.44
CA THR A 106 15.77 12.63 1.46
C THR A 106 16.44 13.46 0.36
N ASP A 107 17.77 13.51 0.36
CA ASP A 107 18.52 14.25 -0.68
C ASP A 107 18.32 13.65 -2.09
N ASP A 108 18.04 12.34 -2.16
CA ASP A 108 17.89 11.60 -3.43
C ASP A 108 16.42 11.40 -3.86
N GLY A 109 15.46 11.99 -3.14
CA GLY A 109 14.02 11.87 -3.41
C GLY A 109 13.21 11.47 -2.17
N ILE A 110 12.17 10.66 -2.35
CA ILE A 110 11.24 10.28 -1.28
C ILE A 110 11.39 8.82 -0.94
N ARG A 111 11.67 8.54 0.33
CA ARG A 111 11.58 7.20 0.88
C ARG A 111 10.12 6.91 1.25
N PHE A 112 9.48 6.09 0.43
CA PHE A 112 8.09 5.69 0.59
C PHE A 112 8.01 4.35 1.31
N ILE A 113 7.33 4.34 2.45
CA ILE A 113 7.30 3.21 3.37
C ILE A 113 5.85 2.82 3.63
N THR A 114 5.56 1.53 3.67
CA THR A 114 4.36 1.00 4.28
C THR A 114 4.67 -0.05 5.33
N GLY A 115 3.93 0.02 6.43
CA GLY A 115 3.87 -1.02 7.44
C GLY A 115 2.41 -1.33 7.72
N TYR A 116 2.02 -2.61 7.65
CA TYR A 116 0.66 -3.02 7.96
C TYR A 116 0.57 -4.45 8.47
N ASP A 117 -0.49 -4.72 9.21
CA ASP A 117 -0.82 -6.06 9.69
C ASP A 117 -2.32 -6.30 9.54
N TYR A 118 -2.68 -7.57 9.45
CA TYR A 118 -4.07 -8.01 9.32
C TYR A 118 -4.29 -9.33 10.02
N ARG A 119 -5.52 -9.54 10.47
CA ARG A 119 -5.99 -10.83 10.97
C ARG A 119 -6.17 -11.79 9.78
N PRO A 120 -5.49 -12.95 9.76
CA PRO A 120 -5.63 -13.89 8.66
C PRO A 120 -7.01 -14.54 8.69
N ALA A 121 -7.75 -14.42 7.58
CA ALA A 121 -9.07 -15.01 7.45
C ALA A 121 -9.02 -16.53 7.20
N TRP A 122 -7.96 -17.01 6.55
CA TRP A 122 -7.76 -18.43 6.23
C TRP A 122 -6.82 -19.18 7.20
N GLY A 123 -6.55 -18.59 8.37
CA GLY A 123 -5.75 -19.22 9.41
C GLY A 123 -4.32 -19.58 8.93
N PRO A 124 -3.88 -20.86 8.98
CA PRO A 124 -2.49 -21.25 8.69
C PRO A 124 -1.98 -20.93 7.28
N LEU A 125 -2.88 -20.78 6.29
CA LEU A 125 -2.48 -20.38 4.94
C LEU A 125 -1.78 -19.01 4.88
N ASP A 126 -1.94 -18.20 5.94
CA ASP A 126 -1.21 -16.94 6.12
C ASP A 126 0.30 -17.07 5.98
N LEU A 127 0.88 -18.24 6.32
CA LEU A 127 2.31 -18.50 6.17
C LEU A 127 2.81 -18.37 4.72
N VAL A 128 1.93 -18.56 3.73
CA VAL A 128 2.24 -18.40 2.31
C VAL A 128 1.60 -17.13 1.75
N VAL A 129 0.37 -16.81 2.16
CA VAL A 129 -0.35 -15.61 1.74
C VAL A 129 0.44 -14.35 2.11
N ARG A 130 0.92 -14.24 3.35
CA ARG A 130 1.57 -13.02 3.82
C ARG A 130 2.88 -12.71 3.09
N PRO A 131 3.81 -13.66 2.88
CA PRO A 131 4.97 -13.44 2.01
C PRO A 131 4.58 -13.04 0.58
N PHE A 132 3.54 -13.67 0.01
CA PHE A 132 3.06 -13.35 -1.33
C PHE A 132 2.48 -11.93 -1.41
N VAL A 133 1.67 -11.53 -0.43
CA VAL A 133 1.11 -10.17 -0.34
C VAL A 133 2.22 -9.13 -0.13
N GLY A 134 3.25 -9.44 0.67
CA GLY A 134 4.43 -8.59 0.80
C GLY A 134 5.22 -8.45 -0.49
N TRP A 135 5.34 -9.53 -1.27
CA TRP A 135 5.93 -9.47 -2.62
C TRP A 135 5.10 -8.63 -3.59
N MET A 136 3.76 -8.83 -3.62
CA MET A 136 2.86 -8.02 -4.47
C MET A 136 2.97 -6.53 -4.13
N THR A 137 3.00 -6.20 -2.84
CA THR A 137 3.16 -4.82 -2.37
C THR A 137 4.48 -4.21 -2.84
N ALA A 138 5.59 -4.93 -2.69
CA ALA A 138 6.91 -4.49 -3.17
C ALA A 138 6.96 -4.33 -4.69
N TRP A 139 6.37 -5.25 -5.44
CA TRP A 139 6.30 -5.13 -6.90
C TRP A 139 5.48 -3.89 -7.31
N SER A 140 4.36 -3.62 -6.64
CA SER A 140 3.54 -2.43 -6.85
C SER A 140 4.28 -1.14 -6.50
N PHE A 141 5.08 -1.13 -5.44
CA PHE A 141 5.90 0.02 -5.05
C PHE A 141 6.95 0.34 -6.12
N ASP A 142 7.60 -0.67 -6.68
CA ASP A 142 8.56 -0.45 -7.77
C ASP A 142 7.87 -0.01 -9.07
N ARG A 143 6.63 -0.47 -9.33
CA ARG A 143 5.81 0.00 -10.45
C ARG A 143 5.39 1.46 -10.27
N LEU A 144 5.01 1.85 -9.05
CA LEU A 144 4.78 3.25 -8.68
C LEU A 144 6.05 4.08 -8.86
N ARG A 145 7.21 3.58 -8.41
CA ARG A 145 8.50 4.25 -8.59
C ARG A 145 8.77 4.55 -10.06
N ILE A 146 8.63 3.55 -10.93
CA ILE A 146 8.81 3.71 -12.38
C ILE A 146 7.87 4.77 -12.93
N TRP A 147 6.60 4.76 -12.53
CA TRP A 147 5.65 5.77 -12.98
C TRP A 147 6.01 7.17 -12.49
N ALA A 148 6.36 7.32 -11.22
CA ALA A 148 6.70 8.60 -10.62
C ALA A 148 8.00 9.21 -11.20
N GLU A 149 9.01 8.38 -11.47
CA GLU A 149 10.34 8.84 -11.93
C GLU A 149 10.40 9.07 -13.44
N ARG A 150 9.65 8.29 -14.23
CA ARG A 150 9.81 8.21 -15.69
C ARG A 150 8.55 8.59 -16.46
N ASP A 151 7.48 8.93 -15.74
CA ASP A 151 6.13 9.18 -16.27
C ASP A 151 5.61 8.03 -17.17
N GLU A 152 6.07 6.80 -16.91
CA GLU A 152 5.61 5.62 -17.61
C GLU A 152 4.31 5.11 -16.98
N PRO A 153 3.17 5.12 -17.71
CA PRO A 153 1.90 4.71 -17.15
C PRO A 153 1.97 3.24 -16.68
N PRO A 154 1.39 2.89 -15.52
CA PRO A 154 1.50 1.56 -14.94
C PRO A 154 1.02 0.47 -15.89
N GLU A 155 0.08 0.76 -16.79
CA GLU A 155 -0.49 -0.18 -17.77
C GLU A 155 0.56 -0.72 -18.77
N ARG A 156 1.69 -0.04 -18.94
CA ARG A 156 2.86 -0.55 -19.69
C ARG A 156 3.51 -1.77 -19.01
N TRP A 157 3.22 -1.94 -17.72
CA TRP A 157 3.76 -2.96 -16.84
C TRP A 157 2.63 -3.82 -16.26
N PRO A 158 1.91 -4.62 -17.06
CA PRO A 158 0.92 -5.55 -16.54
C PRO A 158 1.60 -6.64 -15.69
N LEU A 159 0.84 -7.30 -14.82
CA LEU A 159 1.36 -8.34 -13.92
C LEU A 159 2.17 -9.43 -14.64
N ALA A 160 1.80 -9.77 -15.88
CA ALA A 160 2.54 -10.72 -16.72
C ALA A 160 4.02 -10.34 -16.92
N THR A 161 4.36 -9.05 -16.86
CA THR A 161 5.76 -8.59 -16.94
C THR A 161 6.60 -9.01 -15.76
N ALA A 162 6.01 -9.45 -14.64
CA ALA A 162 6.75 -10.07 -13.54
C ALA A 162 7.54 -11.31 -13.97
N LEU A 163 7.12 -11.99 -15.04
CA LEU A 163 7.79 -13.15 -15.64
C LEU A 163 8.78 -12.77 -16.75
N ALA A 164 8.79 -11.50 -17.21
CA ALA A 164 9.61 -11.04 -18.31
C ALA A 164 11.06 -10.75 -17.87
N PHE A 165 11.76 -11.77 -17.34
CA PHE A 165 13.08 -11.60 -16.72
C PHE A 165 14.17 -10.99 -17.64
N TRP A 166 13.98 -11.04 -18.96
CA TRP A 166 14.83 -10.39 -19.96
C TRP A 166 14.67 -8.86 -20.01
N ARG A 167 13.50 -8.33 -19.61
CA ARG A 167 13.27 -6.88 -19.51
C ARG A 167 13.87 -6.35 -18.22
N ARG A 168 14.98 -5.62 -18.34
CA ARG A 168 15.70 -5.06 -17.19
C ARG A 168 14.98 -3.89 -16.53
N ASP A 169 14.12 -3.23 -17.29
CA ASP A 169 13.36 -2.02 -16.93
C ASP A 169 12.02 -2.31 -16.25
N ARG A 170 11.64 -3.59 -16.10
CA ARG A 170 10.39 -4.01 -15.47
C ARG A 170 10.34 -3.75 -13.96
N PRO A 171 9.14 -3.65 -13.38
CA PRO A 171 9.02 -3.63 -11.92
C PRO A 171 9.50 -4.94 -11.30
N ARG A 172 10.25 -4.83 -10.20
CA ARG A 172 10.84 -5.93 -9.43
C ARG A 172 10.68 -5.65 -7.94
N ALA A 173 10.04 -6.57 -7.22
CA ALA A 173 9.97 -6.52 -5.76
C ALA A 173 11.36 -6.51 -5.07
N ALA A 174 12.41 -6.95 -5.75
CA ALA A 174 13.79 -6.92 -5.25
C ALA A 174 14.39 -5.51 -5.18
N ASN A 175 13.80 -4.52 -5.86
CA ASN A 175 14.19 -3.11 -5.75
C ASN A 175 13.66 -2.46 -4.45
N CYS A 176 12.85 -3.18 -3.66
CA CYS A 176 12.30 -2.70 -2.40
C CYS A 176 12.88 -3.45 -1.20
N ALA A 177 13.10 -2.72 -0.11
CA ALA A 177 13.37 -3.34 1.18
C ALA A 177 12.06 -3.92 1.75
N ARG A 178 12.11 -5.14 2.30
CA ARG A 178 10.93 -5.83 2.89
C ARG A 178 11.13 -6.23 4.35
N ARG A 179 12.21 -5.74 4.96
CA ARG A 179 12.50 -5.94 6.38
C ARG A 179 12.41 -4.59 7.07
N PRO A 180 11.61 -4.47 8.14
CA PRO A 180 11.59 -3.24 8.91
C PRO A 180 12.94 -3.03 9.61
N PRO A 181 13.31 -1.77 9.91
CA PRO A 181 14.48 -1.48 10.75
C PRO A 181 14.27 -1.97 12.21
N GLY A 182 13.02 -2.00 12.67
CA GLY A 182 12.62 -2.50 13.99
C GLY A 182 12.29 -4.00 14.03
N ARG A 183 11.59 -4.41 15.09
CA ARG A 183 11.14 -5.80 15.30
C ARG A 183 9.85 -6.10 14.54
N SER A 184 8.98 -5.10 14.36
CA SER A 184 7.68 -5.20 13.69
C SER A 184 7.55 -4.18 12.56
N ALA A 185 6.72 -4.52 11.57
CA ALA A 185 6.33 -3.59 10.51
C ALA A 185 5.52 -2.39 11.04
N LEU A 186 4.94 -2.49 12.24
CA LEU A 186 4.13 -1.45 12.86
C LEU A 186 4.86 -0.69 13.98
N ASP A 187 6.15 -0.97 14.23
CA ASP A 187 6.90 -0.29 15.31
C ASP A 187 6.94 1.22 15.11
N ASP A 188 7.02 1.67 13.85
CA ASP A 188 6.99 3.08 13.52
C ASP A 188 5.59 3.55 13.06
N ALA A 189 4.49 2.92 13.48
CA ALA A 189 3.17 3.42 13.08
C ALA A 189 2.90 4.84 13.65
N PRO A 190 2.27 5.76 12.89
CA PRO A 190 1.86 7.06 13.42
C PRO A 190 0.77 6.88 14.49
N SER A 191 0.71 7.78 15.48
CA SER A 191 -0.29 7.75 16.55
C SER A 191 -1.73 7.81 16.01
N THR A 192 -1.94 8.48 14.88
CA THR A 192 -3.22 8.56 14.17
C THR A 192 -3.77 7.19 13.76
N LEU A 193 -2.93 6.17 13.57
CA LEU A 193 -3.40 4.81 13.29
C LEU A 193 -4.16 4.20 14.48
N GLY A 194 -3.78 4.55 15.71
CA GLY A 194 -4.42 4.06 16.92
C GLY A 194 -5.78 4.71 17.19
N THR A 195 -6.00 5.93 16.70
CA THR A 195 -7.24 6.69 16.88
C THR A 195 -8.17 6.64 15.66
N LEU A 196 -7.75 6.00 14.57
CA LEU A 196 -8.52 5.92 13.34
C LEU A 196 -9.78 5.06 13.53
N GLU A 197 -10.92 5.63 13.16
CA GLU A 197 -12.23 4.98 13.19
C GLU A 197 -12.21 3.65 12.44
N ALA A 198 -12.95 2.66 12.96
CA ALA A 198 -13.10 1.38 12.27
C ALA A 198 -13.90 1.56 10.96
N PRO A 199 -13.65 0.71 9.95
CA PRO A 199 -14.38 0.71 8.67
C PRO A 199 -15.89 0.66 8.83
#